data_AF-A0A8B3XRS1-F1
#
_entry.id   AF-A0A8B3XRS1-F1
#
_cell.length_a   1.000
_cell.length_b   1.000
_cell.length_c   1.000
_cell.angle_alpha   90.00
_cell.angle_beta   90.00
_cell.angle_gamma   90.00
#
_symmetry.space_group_name_H-M   'P 1'
#
loop_
_entity.id
_entity.type
_entity.pdbx_description
1 polymer ?
#
loop_
_entity_poly.entity_id
_entity_poly.type
_entity_poly.pdbx_seq_one_letter_code
_entity_poly.pdbx_strand_id
1 'polypeptide(L)'
;MHHTEQCNCKCIQLGWNSLREQLDAVACHWVKNCLRQGRRLGERVKYRHFTRITQRCPLSAGKAVGLLLLTSLLAACGTSPPRTPNDLCGIFREKDDWYEAAKVTQKRWGVPIQVPFAIMYQESGFRYDAKTPRKYLLWIIPWGRVSTASGYAQAKDEVWDDYRKSTGRSGADREDFDDAIDFIGWYMDKTSTINGVYKYDAYGQYLNYHEGWGGYRQRTYASKAWLLPVASKVQARSQLYARQYAGCKDELGRGFWSRFWHWL
;
A
#
# COMPACT_ATOMS: atom_id res chain seq x y z
N MET A 1 31.82 -44.16 7.67
CA MET A 1 30.93 -44.74 6.65
C MET A 1 29.55 -44.93 7.27
N HIS A 2 28.58 -44.09 6.93
CA HIS A 2 27.17 -44.42 7.07
C HIS A 2 26.40 -43.76 5.93
N HIS A 3 25.56 -44.58 5.31
CA HIS A 3 24.81 -44.34 4.10
C HIS A 3 23.80 -43.20 4.26
N THR A 4 23.76 -42.34 3.25
CA THR A 4 22.65 -41.45 2.94
C THR A 4 21.52 -42.25 2.28
N GLU A 5 20.36 -42.34 2.93
CA GLU A 5 19.10 -42.67 2.23
C GLU A 5 18.37 -41.38 1.88
N GLN A 6 18.28 -41.11 0.58
CA GLN A 6 17.40 -40.11 0.01
C GLN A 6 15.95 -40.58 0.12
N CYS A 7 15.11 -39.85 0.87
CA CYS A 7 13.66 -39.90 0.67
C CYS A 7 13.26 -38.83 -0.34
N ASN A 8 13.12 -39.28 -1.58
CA ASN A 8 12.60 -38.57 -2.72
C ASN A 8 11.06 -38.61 -2.64
N CYS A 9 10.40 -37.51 -2.27
CA CYS A 9 8.94 -37.40 -2.39
C CYS A 9 8.57 -36.60 -3.64
N LYS A 10 8.34 -37.36 -4.71
CA LYS A 10 7.54 -36.97 -5.88
C LYS A 10 6.24 -36.28 -5.42
N CYS A 11 5.99 -35.08 -5.93
CA CYS A 11 4.64 -34.51 -5.95
C CYS A 11 3.77 -35.42 -6.84
N ILE A 12 2.98 -36.30 -6.23
CA ILE A 12 1.90 -36.99 -6.91
C ILE A 12 0.73 -36.01 -6.96
N GLN A 13 0.29 -35.72 -8.17
CA GLN A 13 -0.96 -35.00 -8.48
C GLN A 13 -2.12 -35.68 -7.75
N LEU A 14 -2.68 -35.00 -6.74
CA LEU A 14 -4.00 -35.31 -6.23
C LEU A 14 -4.92 -34.19 -6.70
N GLY A 15 -5.91 -34.55 -7.51
CA GLY A 15 -6.98 -33.64 -7.91
C GLY A 15 -7.82 -33.29 -6.69
N TRP A 16 -7.69 -32.06 -6.22
CA TRP A 16 -8.46 -31.53 -5.10
C TRP A 16 -9.86 -31.14 -5.59
N ASN A 17 -10.88 -31.90 -5.18
CA ASN A 17 -12.27 -31.65 -5.62
C ASN A 17 -13.09 -30.88 -4.58
N SER A 18 -12.53 -30.49 -3.43
CA SER A 18 -13.25 -29.63 -2.49
C SER A 18 -12.39 -28.73 -1.62
N LEU A 19 -12.95 -27.58 -1.26
CA LEU A 19 -12.39 -26.57 -0.35
C LEU A 19 -12.09 -27.15 1.06
N ARG A 20 -12.80 -28.21 1.47
CA ARG A 20 -12.64 -28.86 2.77
C ARG A 20 -11.28 -29.53 2.90
N GLU A 21 -10.82 -30.19 1.84
CA GLU A 21 -9.54 -30.92 1.84
C GLU A 21 -8.34 -29.95 1.86
N GLN A 22 -8.46 -28.78 1.22
CA GLN A 22 -7.44 -27.73 1.27
C GLN A 22 -7.31 -27.12 2.68
N LEU A 23 -8.43 -26.95 3.38
CA LEU A 23 -8.45 -26.41 4.74
C LEU A 23 -7.85 -27.38 5.77
N ASP A 24 -8.08 -28.68 5.62
CA ASP A 24 -7.51 -29.70 6.52
C ASP A 24 -5.98 -29.80 6.38
N ALA A 25 -5.44 -29.59 5.18
CA ALA A 25 -3.99 -29.55 4.93
C ALA A 25 -3.32 -28.34 5.58
N VAL A 26 -3.94 -27.15 5.51
CA VAL A 26 -3.44 -25.92 6.14
C VAL A 26 -3.46 -26.02 7.66
N ALA A 27 -4.53 -26.57 8.24
CA ALA A 27 -4.65 -26.80 9.67
C ALA A 27 -3.57 -27.77 10.20
N CYS A 28 -3.30 -28.85 9.47
CA CYS A 28 -2.30 -29.85 9.86
C CYS A 28 -0.86 -29.31 9.76
N HIS A 29 -0.59 -28.38 8.83
CA HIS A 29 0.71 -27.70 8.71
C HIS A 29 0.95 -26.71 9.87
N TRP A 30 -0.09 -25.99 10.30
CA TRP A 30 -0.01 -25.02 11.40
C TRP A 30 0.27 -25.68 12.75
N VAL A 31 -0.43 -26.77 13.07
CA VAL A 31 -0.25 -27.51 14.33
C VAL A 31 1.15 -28.12 14.46
N LYS A 32 1.72 -28.64 13.37
CA LYS A 32 3.08 -29.21 13.37
C LYS A 32 4.17 -28.17 13.61
N ASN A 33 3.98 -26.92 13.16
CA ASN A 33 4.95 -25.84 13.38
C ASN A 33 4.90 -25.30 14.81
N CYS A 34 3.71 -25.23 15.43
CA CYS A 34 3.53 -24.80 16.81
C CYS A 34 4.24 -25.77 17.80
N LEU A 35 4.16 -27.09 17.56
CA LEU A 35 4.83 -28.11 18.37
C LEU A 35 6.36 -28.19 18.14
N ARG A 36 6.88 -27.60 17.06
CA ARG A 36 8.32 -27.48 16.80
C ARG A 36 8.95 -26.27 17.49
N GLN A 37 8.22 -25.16 17.64
CA GLN A 37 8.73 -23.95 18.32
C GLN A 37 8.83 -24.11 19.84
N GLY A 38 7.92 -24.85 20.48
CA GLY A 38 8.00 -25.13 21.92
C GLY A 38 9.18 -26.00 22.37
N ARG A 39 9.91 -26.64 21.44
CA ARG A 39 11.06 -27.50 21.74
C ARG A 39 12.42 -26.79 21.71
N ARG A 40 12.47 -25.48 21.39
CA ARG A 40 13.71 -24.66 21.34
C ARG A 40 13.95 -23.78 22.57
N LEU A 41 12.99 -23.66 23.48
CA LEU A 41 13.15 -22.98 24.77
C LEU A 41 13.39 -24.05 25.83
N GLY A 42 14.64 -24.20 26.24
CA GLY A 42 15.13 -25.27 27.11
C GLY A 42 14.66 -25.18 28.57
N GLU A 43 13.36 -25.24 28.82
CA GLU A 43 12.82 -25.46 30.16
C GLU A 43 12.52 -26.94 30.38
N ARG A 44 13.31 -27.53 31.28
CA ARG A 44 13.20 -28.94 31.69
C ARG A 44 12.05 -29.07 32.70
N VAL A 45 10.81 -29.00 32.24
CA VAL A 45 9.63 -29.28 33.08
C VAL A 45 9.55 -30.79 33.31
N LYS A 46 9.66 -31.21 34.58
CA LYS A 46 9.45 -32.60 35.01
C LYS A 46 8.01 -33.00 34.74
N TYR A 47 7.79 -33.83 33.71
CA TYR A 47 6.50 -34.48 33.47
C TYR A 47 6.25 -35.58 34.50
N ARG A 48 5.55 -35.24 35.60
CA ARG A 48 4.79 -36.23 36.38
C ARG A 48 3.48 -36.51 35.65
N HIS A 49 3.06 -37.77 35.66
CA HIS A 49 1.87 -38.33 35.01
C HIS A 49 0.71 -37.34 34.87
N PHE A 50 0.47 -36.89 33.64
CA PHE A 50 -0.84 -36.42 33.22
C PHE A 50 -1.46 -37.51 32.35
N THR A 51 -2.25 -38.35 33.00
CA THR A 51 -3.23 -39.22 32.38
C THR A 51 -4.08 -38.42 31.40
N ARG A 52 -4.37 -39.03 30.24
CA ARG A 52 -5.21 -38.48 29.18
C ARG A 52 -6.54 -37.98 29.73
N ILE A 53 -6.67 -36.67 29.90
CA ILE A 53 -7.94 -35.99 29.85
C ILE A 53 -7.96 -35.28 28.49
N THR A 54 -8.39 -35.98 27.45
CA THR A 54 -8.90 -35.33 26.24
C THR A 54 -10.23 -34.70 26.60
N GLN A 55 -10.19 -33.58 27.34
CA GLN A 55 -11.30 -32.66 27.42
C GLN A 55 -11.47 -32.05 26.04
N ARG A 56 -12.33 -32.66 25.23
CA ARG A 56 -13.00 -31.95 24.14
C ARG A 56 -13.75 -30.80 24.81
N CYS A 57 -13.18 -29.61 24.84
CA CYS A 57 -13.98 -28.41 25.11
C CYS A 57 -15.03 -28.36 24.00
N PRO A 58 -16.33 -28.50 24.30
CA PRO A 58 -17.35 -28.20 23.32
C PRO A 58 -17.36 -26.68 23.22
N LEU A 59 -16.54 -26.12 22.33
CA LEU A 59 -16.88 -24.84 21.75
C LEU A 59 -18.23 -25.07 21.08
N SER A 60 -19.30 -24.59 21.73
CA SER A 60 -20.63 -24.57 21.13
C SER A 60 -20.49 -24.05 19.70
N ALA A 61 -21.15 -24.68 18.74
CA ALA A 61 -21.08 -24.30 17.33
C ALA A 61 -21.27 -22.78 17.14
N GLY A 62 -22.07 -22.14 17.99
CA GLY A 62 -22.25 -20.68 18.01
C GLY A 62 -21.00 -19.88 18.40
N LYS A 63 -20.16 -20.38 19.32
CA LYS A 63 -18.89 -19.72 19.72
C LYS A 63 -17.81 -19.86 18.66
N ALA A 64 -17.76 -21.00 17.96
CA ALA A 64 -16.85 -21.22 16.85
C ALA A 64 -17.23 -20.37 15.62
N VAL A 65 -18.53 -20.26 15.32
CA VAL A 65 -19.06 -19.38 14.25
C VAL A 65 -18.82 -17.91 14.58
N GLY A 66 -19.05 -17.49 15.83
CA GLY A 66 -18.78 -16.12 16.27
C GLY A 66 -17.30 -15.73 16.15
N LEU A 67 -16.38 -16.63 16.51
CA LEU A 67 -14.94 -16.39 16.37
C LEU A 67 -14.51 -16.36 14.90
N LEU A 68 -15.07 -17.21 14.03
CA LEU A 68 -14.82 -17.20 12.59
C LEU A 68 -15.36 -15.94 11.90
N LEU A 69 -16.56 -15.48 12.28
CA LEU A 69 -17.13 -14.21 11.80
C LEU A 69 -16.25 -13.03 12.24
N LEU A 70 -15.82 -13.01 13.50
CA LEU A 70 -14.94 -11.98 14.03
C LEU A 70 -13.58 -11.98 13.30
N THR A 71 -12.94 -13.13 13.10
CA THR A 71 -11.66 -13.17 12.37
C THR A 71 -11.81 -12.82 10.89
N SER A 72 -12.93 -13.14 10.24
CA SER A 72 -13.21 -12.69 8.86
C SER A 72 -13.46 -11.18 8.75
N LEU A 73 -14.03 -10.54 9.77
CA LEU A 73 -14.20 -9.09 9.82
C LEU A 73 -12.87 -8.34 10.02
N LEU A 74 -11.90 -8.95 10.73
CA LEU A 74 -10.57 -8.36 10.92
C LEU A 74 -9.62 -8.53 9.72
N ALA A 75 -9.92 -9.42 8.77
CA ALA A 75 -9.09 -9.63 7.58
C ALA A 75 -9.22 -8.52 6.51
N ALA A 76 -10.11 -7.55 6.70
CA ALA A 76 -10.40 -6.47 5.74
C ALA A 76 -9.58 -5.18 5.96
N CYS A 77 -8.66 -5.15 6.93
CA CYS A 77 -7.92 -3.93 7.28
C CYS A 77 -6.68 -3.75 6.38
N GLY A 78 -6.89 -3.35 5.13
CA GLY A 78 -5.80 -2.96 4.22
C GLY A 78 -6.32 -2.68 2.81
N THR A 79 -6.13 -1.45 2.33
CA THR A 79 -6.46 -1.07 0.95
C THR A 79 -5.45 -1.72 0.00
N SER A 80 -5.92 -2.66 -0.83
CA SER A 80 -5.08 -3.23 -1.88
C SER A 80 -4.73 -2.17 -2.92
N PRO A 81 -3.49 -2.17 -3.46
CA PRO A 81 -3.16 -1.38 -4.64
C PRO A 81 -4.12 -1.70 -5.80
N PRO A 82 -4.35 -0.76 -6.74
CA PRO A 82 -5.21 -1.02 -7.88
C PRO A 82 -4.71 -2.18 -8.74
N ARG A 83 -5.62 -2.99 -9.28
CA ARG A 83 -5.28 -4.15 -10.11
C ARG A 83 -4.61 -3.75 -11.42
N THR A 84 -5.02 -2.61 -11.98
CA THR A 84 -4.54 -2.08 -13.26
C THR A 84 -3.95 -0.68 -13.08
N PRO A 85 -2.76 -0.56 -12.46
CA PRO A 85 -2.20 0.75 -12.13
C PRO A 85 -1.79 1.59 -13.36
N ASN A 86 -1.86 1.04 -14.58
CA ASN A 86 -1.63 1.78 -15.83
C ASN A 86 -2.93 2.24 -16.52
N ASP A 87 -4.10 2.03 -15.88
CA ASP A 87 -5.41 2.43 -16.38
C ASP A 87 -6.13 3.29 -15.33
N LEU A 88 -6.07 4.62 -15.47
CA LEU A 88 -6.68 5.54 -14.52
C LEU A 88 -8.20 5.39 -14.42
N CYS A 89 -8.88 5.09 -15.53
CA CYS A 89 -10.32 4.85 -15.50
C CYS A 89 -10.65 3.56 -14.77
N GLY A 90 -9.85 2.51 -14.98
CA GLY A 90 -9.92 1.27 -14.22
C GLY A 90 -9.71 1.50 -12.72
N ILE A 91 -8.71 2.31 -12.34
CA ILE A 91 -8.49 2.70 -10.94
C ILE A 91 -9.73 3.37 -10.36
N PHE A 92 -10.31 4.37 -11.03
CA PHE A 92 -11.49 5.08 -10.53
C PHE A 92 -12.77 4.25 -10.51
N ARG A 93 -12.90 3.23 -11.37
CA ARG A 93 -14.02 2.28 -11.29
C ARG A 93 -13.83 1.26 -10.17
N GLU A 94 -12.58 0.90 -9.85
CA GLU A 94 -12.24 -0.01 -8.75
C GLU A 94 -12.29 0.70 -7.38
N LYS A 95 -11.87 1.97 -7.33
CA LYS A 95 -11.71 2.82 -6.15
C LYS A 95 -12.45 4.13 -6.38
N ASP A 96 -13.76 4.13 -6.20
CA ASP A 96 -14.61 5.30 -6.45
C ASP A 96 -14.39 6.41 -5.42
N ASP A 97 -14.12 6.05 -4.18
CA ASP A 97 -13.62 6.92 -3.11
C ASP A 97 -12.36 7.71 -3.55
N TRP A 98 -11.39 7.04 -4.20
CA TRP A 98 -10.17 7.69 -4.69
C TRP A 98 -10.46 8.73 -5.78
N TYR A 99 -11.51 8.50 -6.59
CA TYR A 99 -11.93 9.48 -7.58
C TYR A 99 -12.48 10.75 -6.90
N GLU A 100 -13.35 10.59 -5.91
CA GLU A 100 -13.91 11.71 -5.16
C GLU A 100 -12.80 12.50 -4.44
N ALA A 101 -11.86 11.82 -3.80
CA ALA A 101 -10.69 12.44 -3.18
C ALA A 101 -9.83 13.24 -4.18
N ALA A 102 -9.64 12.70 -5.39
CA ALA A 102 -8.94 13.38 -6.48
C ALA A 102 -9.69 14.63 -6.95
N LYS A 103 -11.04 14.58 -7.02
CA LYS A 103 -11.88 15.74 -7.37
C LYS A 103 -11.81 16.82 -6.30
N VAL A 104 -11.85 16.46 -5.02
CA VAL A 104 -11.68 17.39 -3.90
C VAL A 104 -10.30 18.05 -3.96
N THR A 105 -9.24 17.26 -4.15
CA THR A 105 -7.85 17.74 -4.30
C THR A 105 -7.72 18.70 -5.48
N GLN A 106 -8.26 18.32 -6.65
CA GLN A 106 -8.29 19.18 -7.84
C GLN A 106 -8.99 20.51 -7.56
N LYS A 107 -10.16 20.48 -6.93
CA LYS A 107 -10.93 21.70 -6.63
C LYS A 107 -10.20 22.59 -5.64
N ARG A 108 -9.60 22.00 -4.60
CA ARG A 108 -8.93 22.73 -3.51
C ARG A 108 -7.62 23.37 -3.97
N TRP A 109 -6.81 22.63 -4.71
CA TRP A 109 -5.46 23.05 -5.07
C TRP A 109 -5.30 23.46 -6.54
N GLY A 110 -6.34 23.35 -7.36
CA GLY A 110 -6.28 23.67 -8.79
C GLY A 110 -5.31 22.80 -9.59
N VAL A 111 -4.97 21.61 -9.07
CA VAL A 111 -4.05 20.67 -9.72
C VAL A 111 -4.80 19.74 -10.66
N PRO A 112 -4.19 19.34 -11.80
CA PRO A 112 -4.79 18.33 -12.66
C PRO A 112 -4.70 16.93 -12.03
N ILE A 113 -5.81 16.20 -12.01
CA ILE A 113 -5.95 14.87 -11.36
C ILE A 113 -4.82 13.90 -11.73
N GLN A 114 -4.44 13.87 -13.01
CA GLN A 114 -3.45 12.92 -13.52
C GLN A 114 -2.03 13.11 -12.95
N VAL A 115 -1.67 14.31 -12.50
CA VAL A 115 -0.29 14.59 -12.05
C VAL A 115 -0.04 14.03 -10.64
N PRO A 116 -0.88 14.33 -9.62
CA PRO A 116 -0.77 13.67 -8.32
C PRO A 116 -0.78 12.14 -8.39
N PHE A 117 -1.62 11.54 -9.25
CA PHE A 117 -1.64 10.08 -9.46
C PHE A 117 -0.34 9.55 -10.05
N ALA A 118 0.24 10.24 -11.02
CA ALA A 118 1.51 9.83 -11.61
C ALA A 118 2.68 9.91 -10.61
N ILE A 119 2.70 10.95 -9.78
CA ILE A 119 3.66 11.10 -8.68
C ILE A 119 3.46 9.99 -7.66
N MET A 120 2.23 9.78 -7.16
CA MET A 120 1.93 8.75 -6.17
C MET A 120 2.31 7.34 -6.65
N TYR A 121 2.05 7.01 -7.91
CA TYR A 121 2.50 5.74 -8.48
C TYR A 121 4.02 5.61 -8.44
N GLN A 122 4.75 6.66 -8.80
CA GLN A 122 6.22 6.62 -8.81
C GLN A 122 6.79 6.50 -7.40
N GLU A 123 6.15 7.10 -6.40
CA GLU A 123 6.61 7.11 -5.01
C GLU A 123 6.29 5.82 -4.26
N SER A 124 5.07 5.30 -4.40
CA SER A 124 4.61 4.15 -3.59
C SER A 124 4.06 2.99 -4.42
N GLY A 125 3.84 3.17 -5.72
CA GLY A 125 3.08 2.20 -6.52
C GLY A 125 1.65 2.03 -6.01
N PHE A 126 1.08 3.07 -5.39
CA PHE A 126 -0.21 3.04 -4.69
C PHE A 126 -0.26 2.08 -3.48
N ARG A 127 0.86 1.95 -2.76
CA ARG A 127 0.90 1.16 -1.53
C ARG A 127 0.84 2.08 -0.31
N TYR A 128 -0.18 1.86 0.53
CA TYR A 128 -0.35 2.60 1.78
C TYR A 128 0.81 2.38 2.76
N ASP A 129 1.44 1.21 2.76
CA ASP A 129 2.48 0.83 3.72
C ASP A 129 3.90 0.96 3.15
N ALA A 130 4.06 1.66 2.02
CA ALA A 130 5.37 1.85 1.40
C ALA A 130 6.32 2.52 2.41
N LYS A 131 7.46 1.87 2.67
CA LYS A 131 8.42 2.24 3.72
C LYS A 131 9.82 2.14 3.14
N THR A 132 10.66 3.14 3.44
CA THR A 132 12.05 3.13 2.95
C THR A 132 12.88 1.99 3.57
N PRO A 133 13.96 1.55 2.91
CA PRO A 133 14.85 0.52 3.44
C PRO A 133 15.39 0.84 4.83
N ARG A 134 15.64 -0.19 5.65
CA ARG A 134 16.29 -0.01 6.95
C ARG A 134 17.77 0.35 6.76
N LYS A 135 18.30 1.22 7.62
CA LYS A 135 19.76 1.32 7.77
C LYS A 135 20.22 0.09 8.56
N TYR A 136 21.43 -0.37 8.32
CA TYR A 136 22.03 -1.46 9.07
C TYR A 136 23.27 -0.95 9.80
N LEU A 137 23.31 -1.13 11.12
CA LEU A 137 24.49 -0.97 11.93
C LEU A 137 25.33 -2.26 11.82
N LEU A 138 26.63 -2.11 11.55
CA LEU A 138 27.56 -3.24 11.38
C LEU A 138 27.03 -4.31 10.41
N TRP A 139 26.46 -3.88 9.26
CA TRP A 139 25.97 -4.72 8.16
C TRP A 139 24.92 -5.82 8.50
N ILE A 140 24.48 -5.93 9.76
CA ILE A 140 23.62 -7.04 10.25
C ILE A 140 22.46 -6.55 11.13
N ILE A 141 22.65 -5.48 11.91
CA ILE A 141 21.64 -5.03 12.89
C ILE A 141 20.78 -3.92 12.28
N PRO A 142 19.47 -4.10 12.08
CA PRO A 142 18.62 -3.03 11.55
C PRO A 142 18.56 -1.85 12.55
N TRP A 143 19.03 -0.67 12.13
CA TRP A 143 19.11 0.54 12.96
C TRP A 143 18.32 1.69 12.32
N GLY A 144 17.01 1.75 12.55
CA GLY A 144 16.14 2.77 11.95
C GLY A 144 16.00 2.65 10.42
N ARG A 145 15.43 3.67 9.78
CA ARG A 145 15.25 3.73 8.32
C ARG A 145 16.16 4.77 7.66
N VAL A 146 16.41 4.61 6.36
CA VAL A 146 17.19 5.58 5.58
C VAL A 146 16.52 6.96 5.56
N SER A 147 15.18 6.99 5.63
CA SER A 147 14.36 8.19 5.78
C SER A 147 13.07 7.90 6.55
N THR A 148 12.44 8.95 7.08
CA THR A 148 11.08 8.92 7.66
C THR A 148 9.97 8.89 6.59
N ALA A 149 10.33 8.96 5.31
CA ALA A 149 9.41 8.78 4.20
C ALA A 149 8.61 7.47 4.28
N SER A 150 7.29 7.59 4.25
CA SER A 150 6.35 6.47 4.26
C SER A 150 5.01 6.84 3.65
N GLY A 151 4.14 5.84 3.49
CA GLY A 151 2.78 6.06 3.02
C GLY A 151 2.65 6.10 1.51
N TYR A 152 1.44 6.38 1.04
CA TYR A 152 1.15 6.64 -0.37
C TYR A 152 2.02 7.77 -0.93
N ALA A 153 2.23 8.83 -0.15
CA ALA A 153 2.93 10.04 -0.55
C ALA A 153 4.47 9.96 -0.43
N GLN A 154 5.03 8.96 0.29
CA GLN A 154 6.45 8.94 0.69
C GLN A 154 6.95 10.27 1.31
N ALA A 155 6.06 11.00 1.99
CA ALA A 155 6.41 12.27 2.61
C ALA A 155 7.25 12.05 3.88
N LYS A 156 8.26 12.90 4.11
CA LYS A 156 9.03 12.93 5.37
C LYS A 156 8.21 13.59 6.48
N ASP A 157 8.59 13.30 7.73
CA ASP A 157 7.89 13.80 8.91
C ASP A 157 7.78 15.33 8.94
N GLU A 158 8.87 16.01 8.63
CA GLU A 158 8.92 17.46 8.69
C GLU A 158 7.96 18.10 7.66
N VAL A 159 7.95 17.57 6.44
CA VAL A 159 7.13 18.10 5.33
C VAL A 159 5.65 17.80 5.56
N TRP A 160 5.33 16.63 6.09
CA TRP A 160 3.95 16.29 6.44
C TRP A 160 3.40 17.16 7.57
N ASP A 161 4.23 17.46 8.57
CA ASP A 161 3.84 18.33 9.66
C ASP A 161 3.57 19.76 9.18
N ASP A 162 4.36 20.26 8.22
CA ASP A 162 4.10 21.54 7.57
C ASP A 162 2.78 21.52 6.79
N TYR A 163 2.46 20.42 6.10
CA TYR A 163 1.14 20.23 5.49
C TYR A 163 0.02 20.27 6.52
N ARG A 164 0.10 19.47 7.60
CA ARG A 164 -0.93 19.41 8.64
C ARG A 164 -1.17 20.78 9.28
N LYS A 165 -0.09 21.50 9.60
CA LYS A 165 -0.15 22.85 10.18
C LYS A 165 -0.75 23.86 9.19
N SER A 166 -0.29 23.86 7.94
CA SER A 166 -0.73 24.85 6.94
C SER A 166 -2.15 24.62 6.43
N THR A 167 -2.67 23.40 6.56
CA THR A 167 -4.03 23.05 6.12
C THR A 167 -5.03 22.91 7.26
N GLY A 168 -4.58 22.94 8.51
CA GLY A 168 -5.42 22.67 9.69
C GLY A 168 -5.82 21.20 9.87
N ARG A 169 -5.28 20.28 9.06
CA ARG A 169 -5.62 18.84 9.09
C ARG A 169 -4.73 18.09 10.08
N SER A 170 -4.90 18.35 11.38
CA SER A 170 -4.07 17.74 12.44
C SER A 170 -4.14 16.21 12.48
N GLY A 171 -5.29 15.63 12.13
CA GLY A 171 -5.54 14.19 12.08
C GLY A 171 -5.16 13.50 10.77
N ALA A 172 -4.52 14.20 9.82
CA ALA A 172 -4.20 13.61 8.53
C ALA A 172 -3.14 12.50 8.62
N ASP A 173 -3.39 11.38 7.94
CA ASP A 173 -2.52 10.20 7.91
C ASP A 173 -1.92 9.95 6.52
N ARG A 174 -0.62 9.62 6.45
CA ARG A 174 0.07 9.31 5.18
C ARG A 174 -0.33 7.97 4.59
N GLU A 175 -0.85 7.10 5.43
CA GLU A 175 -1.36 5.78 5.04
C GLU A 175 -2.81 5.87 4.53
N ASP A 176 -3.50 6.99 4.74
CA ASP A 176 -4.81 7.29 4.14
C ASP A 176 -4.65 7.88 2.73
N PHE A 177 -5.43 7.38 1.78
CA PHE A 177 -5.31 7.81 0.38
C PHE A 177 -5.73 9.26 0.19
N ASP A 178 -6.82 9.69 0.82
CA ASP A 178 -7.44 11.00 0.63
C ASP A 178 -6.50 12.10 1.17
N ASP A 179 -5.93 11.85 2.34
CA ASP A 179 -4.94 12.73 2.93
C ASP A 179 -3.64 12.76 2.11
N ALA A 180 -3.19 11.62 1.60
CA ALA A 180 -1.97 11.55 0.80
C ALA A 180 -2.10 12.23 -0.57
N ILE A 181 -3.22 12.08 -1.26
CA ILE A 181 -3.45 12.75 -2.55
C ILE A 181 -3.65 14.27 -2.34
N ASP A 182 -4.32 14.69 -1.27
CA ASP A 182 -4.44 16.11 -0.90
C ASP A 182 -3.08 16.72 -0.56
N PHE A 183 -2.23 16.00 0.17
CA PHE A 183 -0.85 16.40 0.44
C PHE A 183 -0.05 16.63 -0.85
N ILE A 184 -0.13 15.71 -1.83
CA ILE A 184 0.55 15.88 -3.12
C ILE A 184 0.00 17.12 -3.84
N GLY A 185 -1.31 17.34 -3.80
CA GLY A 185 -1.95 18.54 -4.36
C GLY A 185 -1.47 19.84 -3.71
N TRP A 186 -1.41 19.88 -2.37
CA TRP A 186 -0.85 20.99 -1.60
C TRP A 186 0.62 21.25 -1.96
N TYR A 187 1.43 20.19 -2.05
CA TYR A 187 2.85 20.32 -2.38
C TYR A 187 3.04 20.88 -3.79
N MET A 188 2.23 20.45 -4.75
CA MET A 188 2.24 20.96 -6.12
C MET A 188 1.81 22.43 -6.21
N ASP A 189 0.80 22.84 -5.43
CA ASP A 189 0.36 24.23 -5.36
C ASP A 189 1.44 25.14 -4.78
N LYS A 190 2.09 24.70 -3.69
CA LYS A 190 3.27 25.37 -3.13
C LYS A 190 4.42 25.42 -4.13
N THR A 191 4.69 24.33 -4.85
CA THR A 191 5.72 24.26 -5.90
C THR A 191 5.46 25.29 -6.99
N SER A 192 4.20 25.42 -7.43
CA SER A 192 3.80 26.41 -8.42
C SER A 192 3.99 27.84 -7.92
N THR A 193 3.65 28.09 -6.65
CA THR A 193 3.82 29.42 -6.01
C THR A 193 5.30 29.78 -5.79
N ILE A 194 6.12 28.83 -5.35
CA ILE A 194 7.51 29.07 -4.90
C ILE A 194 8.50 29.08 -6.06
N ASN A 195 8.33 28.16 -7.02
CA ASN A 195 9.28 27.94 -8.11
C ASN A 195 8.65 28.14 -9.50
N GLY A 196 7.40 28.58 -9.59
CA GLY A 196 6.75 28.91 -10.85
C GLY A 196 6.45 27.72 -11.77
N VAL A 197 6.62 26.49 -11.27
CA VAL A 197 6.40 25.29 -12.08
C VAL A 197 4.91 25.13 -12.35
N TYR A 198 4.57 24.94 -13.63
CA TYR A 198 3.19 24.78 -14.05
C TYR A 198 2.58 23.50 -13.45
N LYS A 199 1.31 23.55 -13.04
CA LYS A 199 0.64 22.41 -12.38
C LYS A 199 0.48 21.17 -13.28
N TYR A 200 0.54 21.33 -14.61
CA TYR A 200 0.52 20.22 -15.57
C TYR A 200 1.92 19.74 -15.99
N ASP A 201 2.98 20.44 -15.60
CA ASP A 201 4.36 20.02 -15.83
C ASP A 201 4.75 18.96 -14.79
N ALA A 202 4.31 17.72 -15.02
CA ALA A 202 4.61 16.60 -14.13
C ALA A 202 6.10 16.35 -13.97
N TYR A 203 6.92 16.63 -14.99
CA TYR A 203 8.38 16.54 -14.91
C TYR A 203 8.93 17.52 -13.86
N GLY A 204 8.62 18.80 -14.00
CA GLY A 204 9.08 19.83 -13.07
C GLY A 204 8.51 19.65 -11.66
N GLN A 205 7.24 19.25 -11.56
CA GLN A 205 6.59 18.95 -10.28
C GLN A 205 7.30 17.80 -9.56
N TYR A 206 7.64 16.71 -10.29
CA TYR A 206 8.34 15.58 -9.70
C TYR A 206 9.76 15.92 -9.24
N LEU A 207 10.50 16.72 -10.02
CA LEU A 207 11.83 17.19 -9.58
C LEU A 207 11.76 18.02 -8.29
N ASN A 208 10.74 18.85 -8.13
CA ASN A 208 10.51 19.58 -6.87
C ASN A 208 10.14 18.63 -5.74
N TYR A 209 9.24 17.67 -5.99
CA TYR A 209 8.80 16.69 -5.01
C TYR A 209 9.98 15.87 -4.45
N HIS A 210 10.91 15.49 -5.32
CA HIS A 210 12.10 14.71 -4.93
C HIS A 210 13.17 15.55 -4.23
N GLU A 211 13.51 16.72 -4.79
CA GLU A 211 14.65 17.54 -4.31
C GLU A 211 14.27 18.52 -3.20
N GLY A 212 12.98 18.78 -3.00
CA GLY A 212 12.52 19.94 -2.25
C GLY A 212 12.57 21.24 -3.07
N TRP A 213 11.80 22.25 -2.67
CA TRP A 213 11.77 23.54 -3.37
C TRP A 213 13.14 24.23 -3.46
N GLY A 214 13.93 24.18 -2.38
CA GLY A 214 15.28 24.74 -2.33
C GLY A 214 16.27 23.99 -3.23
N GLY A 215 16.28 22.66 -3.16
CA GLY A 215 17.14 21.82 -4.01
C GLY A 215 16.82 21.97 -5.49
N TYR A 216 15.54 22.03 -5.85
CA TYR A 216 15.12 22.33 -7.23
C TYR A 216 15.65 23.68 -7.72
N ARG A 217 15.53 24.73 -6.90
CA ARG A 217 16.04 26.07 -7.23
C ARG A 217 17.57 26.08 -7.42
N GLN A 218 18.27 25.30 -6.60
CA GLN A 218 19.73 25.09 -6.71
C GLN A 218 20.12 24.09 -7.80
N ARG A 219 19.14 23.51 -8.52
CA ARG A 219 19.33 22.50 -9.57
C ARG A 219 20.13 21.27 -9.11
N THR A 220 19.95 20.83 -7.87
CA THR A 220 20.63 19.64 -7.32
C THR A 220 20.24 18.33 -8.02
N TYR A 221 19.18 18.34 -8.83
CA TYR A 221 18.81 17.24 -9.71
C TYR A 221 19.76 17.07 -10.91
N ALA A 222 20.45 18.14 -11.34
CA ALA A 222 21.29 18.09 -12.53
C ALA A 222 22.51 17.17 -12.35
N SER A 223 22.98 17.01 -11.12
CA SER A 223 24.04 16.06 -10.77
C SER A 223 23.53 14.61 -10.58
N LYS A 224 22.22 14.39 -10.59
CA LYS A 224 21.58 13.08 -10.44
C LYS A 224 21.10 12.57 -11.78
N ALA A 225 22.00 12.02 -12.58
CA ALA A 225 21.70 11.51 -13.92
C ALA A 225 20.52 10.50 -13.96
N TRP A 226 20.31 9.75 -12.87
CA TRP A 226 19.22 8.79 -12.74
C TRP A 226 17.84 9.45 -12.55
N LEU A 227 17.77 10.68 -12.02
CA LEU A 227 16.52 11.33 -11.63
C LEU A 227 15.78 11.93 -12.84
N LEU A 228 16.49 12.46 -13.83
CA LEU A 228 15.86 13.06 -15.02
C LEU A 228 15.04 12.03 -15.84
N PRO A 229 15.53 10.80 -16.07
CA PRO A 229 14.73 9.73 -16.66
C PRO A 229 13.51 9.35 -15.82
N VAL A 230 13.60 9.37 -14.49
CA VAL A 230 12.46 9.07 -13.61
C VAL A 230 11.39 10.16 -13.72
N ALA A 231 11.79 11.44 -13.65
CA ALA A 231 10.87 12.57 -13.87
C ALA A 231 10.19 12.48 -15.26
N SER A 232 10.93 12.04 -16.28
CA SER A 232 10.38 11.82 -17.62
C SER A 232 9.33 10.69 -17.65
N LYS A 233 9.53 9.61 -16.88
CA LYS A 233 8.53 8.55 -16.72
C LYS A 233 7.26 9.05 -16.04
N VAL A 234 7.40 9.90 -15.03
CA VAL A 234 6.25 10.53 -14.34
C VAL A 234 5.46 11.41 -15.32
N GLN A 235 6.15 12.20 -16.14
CA GLN A 235 5.53 13.00 -17.20
C GLN A 235 4.77 12.14 -18.21
N ALA A 236 5.38 11.07 -18.70
CA ALA A 236 4.73 10.14 -19.64
C ALA A 236 3.50 9.46 -19.04
N ARG A 237 3.57 9.03 -17.77
CA ARG A 237 2.45 8.45 -17.04
C ARG A 237 1.32 9.47 -16.86
N SER A 238 1.64 10.70 -16.49
CA SER A 238 0.65 11.77 -16.35
C SER A 238 -0.09 12.03 -17.68
N GLN A 239 0.61 12.03 -18.81
CA GLN A 239 -0.02 12.18 -20.13
C GLN A 239 -0.89 10.98 -20.53
N LEU A 240 -0.50 9.75 -20.16
CA LEU A 240 -1.34 8.57 -20.33
C LEU A 240 -2.64 8.71 -19.53
N TYR A 241 -2.51 9.02 -18.24
CA TYR A 241 -3.63 9.23 -17.33
C TYR A 241 -4.55 10.37 -17.78
N ALA A 242 -4.01 11.48 -18.29
CA ALA A 242 -4.80 12.58 -18.85
C ALA A 242 -5.70 12.10 -20.00
N ARG A 243 -5.13 11.32 -20.94
CA ARG A 243 -5.87 10.77 -22.09
C ARG A 243 -6.97 9.81 -21.65
N GLN A 244 -6.66 8.93 -20.69
CA GLN A 244 -7.65 8.01 -20.12
C GLN A 244 -8.78 8.77 -19.42
N TYR A 245 -8.43 9.69 -18.52
CA TYR A 245 -9.42 10.46 -17.77
C TYR A 245 -10.38 11.24 -18.68
N ALA A 246 -9.88 11.84 -19.75
CA ALA A 246 -10.72 12.51 -20.73
C ALA A 246 -11.80 11.60 -21.33
N GLY A 247 -11.54 10.30 -21.45
CA GLY A 247 -12.48 9.30 -21.98
C GLY A 247 -13.50 8.75 -20.98
N CYS A 248 -13.30 8.94 -19.67
CA CYS A 248 -14.21 8.39 -18.64
C CYS A 248 -14.74 9.41 -17.62
N LYS A 249 -14.27 10.66 -17.64
CA LYS A 249 -14.68 11.69 -16.67
C LYS A 249 -16.20 11.91 -16.61
N ASP A 250 -16.89 11.86 -17.75
CA ASP A 250 -18.33 12.14 -17.83
C ASP A 250 -19.14 10.94 -17.33
N GLU A 251 -18.64 9.72 -17.54
CA GLU A 251 -19.20 8.49 -16.97
C GLU A 251 -19.08 8.50 -15.44
N LEU A 252 -17.88 8.82 -14.94
CA LEU A 252 -17.55 8.84 -13.51
C LEU A 252 -18.25 9.97 -12.75
N GLY A 253 -18.55 11.10 -13.40
CA GLY A 253 -19.26 12.23 -12.79
C GLY A 253 -20.76 12.00 -12.58
N ARG A 254 -21.32 10.86 -13.02
CA ARG A 254 -22.72 10.52 -12.79
C ARG A 254 -22.91 10.06 -11.35
N GLY A 255 -23.73 10.80 -10.60
CA GLY A 255 -24.05 10.45 -9.20
C GLY A 255 -24.66 9.05 -9.08
N PHE A 256 -24.55 8.47 -7.88
CA PHE A 256 -25.01 7.11 -7.56
C PHE A 256 -26.39 6.77 -8.15
N TRP A 257 -27.37 7.66 -7.98
CA TRP A 257 -28.72 7.48 -8.51
C TRP A 257 -28.79 7.47 -10.04
N SER A 258 -27.97 8.29 -10.72
CA SER A 258 -27.90 8.29 -12.19
C SER A 258 -27.28 7.00 -12.73
N ARG A 259 -26.28 6.44 -12.03
CA ARG A 259 -25.70 5.14 -12.37
C ARG A 259 -26.68 3.98 -12.13
N PHE A 260 -27.39 4.01 -11.01
CA PHE A 260 -28.40 3.00 -10.66
C PHE A 260 -29.54 2.93 -11.69
N TRP A 261 -30.09 4.08 -12.09
CA TRP A 261 -31.19 4.13 -13.06
C TRP A 261 -30.79 3.83 -14.50
N HIS A 262 -29.51 3.94 -14.87
CA HIS A 262 -29.04 3.61 -16.22
C HIS A 262 -28.75 2.11 -16.39
N TRP A 263 -28.66 1.37 -15.28
CA TRP A 263 -28.40 -0.08 -15.29
C TRP A 263 -29.69 -0.92 -15.18
N LEU A 264 -30.81 -0.30 -14.77
CA LEU A 264 -32.17 -0.82 -14.84
C LEU A 264 -32.79 -0.52 -16.21
#